data_AF-A0A7Y6JSZ5-F1
#
_entry.id   AF-A0A7Y6JSZ5-F1
#
_cell.length_a   1.000
_cell.length_b   1.000
_cell.length_c   1.000
_cell.angle_alpha   90.00
_cell.angle_beta   90.00
_cell.angle_gamma   90.00
#
_symmetry.space_group_name_H-M   'P 1'
#
loop_
_entity.id
_entity.type
_entity.pdbx_description
1 polymer ?
#
loop_
_entity_poly.entity_id
_entity_poly.type
_entity_poly.pdbx_seq_one_letter_code
_entity_poly.pdbx_strand_id
1 'polypeptide(L)'
;MEGYVMGKDIAELLSNNKGSINWRYTGPFYKTKQIMRMDNLLHLAARTGNVEKFLFIFKKSVKHNVRLLEYNEEIHENPFHIAARMGILLKVVRGIFEHLDSGKVTKEKSESVKSYVRNALGNRCALNIHKMTPLDMVSKEVKKEVRETAGIKGSLICNKKFHLCLYIVGAIACVAALCLSLYFLYLCSQNLALASMATIASGGFGYLSGKACGEIYDLNSVSTPMEVGW
;
A
#
# COMPACT_ATOMS: atom_id res chain seq x y z
N MET A 1 -19.20 14.51 35.64
CA MET A 1 -18.01 15.36 35.82
C MET A 1 -16.95 15.19 34.72
N GLU A 2 -16.99 14.14 33.89
CA GLU A 2 -16.04 13.95 32.78
C GLU A 2 -16.19 14.94 31.61
N GLY A 3 -17.36 15.57 31.43
CA GLY A 3 -17.59 16.52 30.33
C GLY A 3 -16.88 17.88 30.47
N TYR A 4 -16.49 18.28 31.69
CA TYR A 4 -15.92 19.62 31.96
C TYR A 4 -14.39 19.65 31.83
N VAL A 5 -13.73 18.52 32.10
CA VAL A 5 -12.28 18.34 31.93
C VAL A 5 -11.93 18.15 30.45
N MET A 6 -12.78 17.43 29.71
CA MET A 6 -12.61 17.12 28.27
C MET A 6 -12.70 18.34 27.35
N GLY A 7 -13.46 19.37 27.75
CA GLY A 7 -13.54 20.65 27.03
C GLY A 7 -12.25 21.46 27.13
N LYS A 8 -11.51 21.34 28.25
CA LYS A 8 -10.20 21.98 28.44
C LYS A 8 -9.15 21.37 27.52
N ASP A 9 -9.11 20.06 27.33
CA ASP A 9 -8.07 19.39 26.52
C ASP A 9 -8.22 19.65 25.00
N ILE A 10 -9.45 19.84 24.52
CA ILE A 10 -9.72 20.28 23.14
C ILE A 10 -9.43 21.77 23.01
N ALA A 11 -9.82 22.59 23.99
CA ALA A 11 -9.47 24.00 24.00
C ALA A 11 -7.94 24.21 24.08
N GLU A 12 -7.21 23.35 24.78
CA GLU A 12 -5.76 23.37 24.92
C GLU A 12 -5.07 22.90 23.63
N LEU A 13 -5.58 21.87 22.94
CA LEU A 13 -5.17 21.57 21.56
C LEU A 13 -5.38 22.75 20.63
N LEU A 14 -6.58 23.33 20.64
CA LEU A 14 -6.95 24.46 19.78
C LEU A 14 -6.17 25.72 20.16
N SER A 15 -5.76 25.87 21.43
CA SER A 15 -4.94 26.96 21.97
C SER A 15 -3.46 26.80 21.61
N ASN A 16 -2.91 25.59 21.79
CA ASN A 16 -1.53 25.27 21.42
C ASN A 16 -1.33 25.24 19.90
N ASN A 17 -2.42 25.10 19.14
CA ASN A 17 -2.45 25.13 17.68
C ASN A 17 -3.32 26.29 17.14
N LYS A 18 -3.51 27.37 17.92
CA LYS A 18 -4.40 28.49 17.56
C LYS A 18 -3.93 29.25 16.33
N GLY A 19 -2.63 29.18 16.02
CA GLY A 19 -2.02 29.64 14.76
C GLY A 19 -2.10 28.63 13.61
N SER A 20 -2.77 27.49 13.79
CA SER A 20 -2.73 26.33 12.86
C SER A 20 -4.11 25.79 12.47
N ILE A 21 -5.20 26.43 12.91
CA ILE A 21 -6.55 25.91 12.68
C ILE A 21 -7.44 27.01 12.09
N ASN A 22 -7.52 27.05 10.75
CA ASN A 22 -8.55 27.81 10.07
C ASN A 22 -9.75 26.88 9.78
N TRP A 23 -10.89 27.17 10.39
CA TRP A 23 -12.10 26.34 10.30
C TRP A 23 -12.85 26.46 8.97
N ARG A 24 -12.36 27.22 8.00
CA ARG A 24 -13.05 27.38 6.72
C ARG A 24 -12.06 27.53 5.57
N TYR A 25 -12.27 26.72 4.53
CA TYR A 25 -11.72 26.98 3.21
C TYR A 25 -12.27 28.32 2.69
N THR A 26 -11.38 29.27 2.43
CA THR A 26 -11.64 30.47 1.63
C THR A 26 -10.40 30.72 0.79
N GLY A 27 -10.60 30.91 -0.52
CA GLY A 27 -9.54 31.14 -1.51
C GLY A 27 -8.68 32.39 -1.27
N PRO A 28 -7.98 32.86 -2.31
CA PRO A 28 -6.52 32.95 -2.30
C PRO A 28 -5.98 34.24 -1.67
N PHE A 29 -4.75 34.08 -1.16
CA PHE A 29 -3.61 35.02 -1.10
C PHE A 29 -2.97 35.20 0.28
N TYR A 30 -1.78 34.60 0.38
CA TYR A 30 -0.53 35.18 0.88
C TYR A 30 -0.63 36.34 1.89
N LYS A 31 -0.19 36.07 3.12
CA LYS A 31 1.04 36.63 3.72
C LYS A 31 1.07 36.32 5.22
N THR A 32 1.66 35.20 5.60
CA THR A 32 2.71 35.09 6.63
C THR A 32 3.00 33.61 6.88
N LYS A 33 4.30 33.30 6.84
CA LYS A 33 4.91 31.99 6.69
C LYS A 33 4.91 31.21 8.01
N GLN A 34 3.74 31.01 8.63
CA GLN A 34 3.55 29.96 9.64
C GLN A 34 3.13 28.69 8.90
N ILE A 35 3.91 27.64 9.09
CA ILE A 35 3.88 26.36 8.40
C ILE A 35 2.57 25.63 8.78
N MET A 36 1.44 26.06 8.22
CA MET A 36 0.18 25.32 8.28
C MET A 36 0.30 24.16 7.27
N ARG A 37 0.93 23.06 7.70
CA ARG A 37 0.67 21.76 7.07
C ARG A 37 -0.84 21.57 7.14
N MET A 38 -1.52 21.48 6.00
CA MET A 38 -2.98 21.35 5.90
C MET A 38 -3.46 20.01 6.48
N ASP A 39 -3.33 19.91 7.78
CA ASP A 39 -3.52 18.73 8.58
C ASP A 39 -4.97 18.70 9.06
N ASN A 40 -5.64 17.59 8.80
CA ASN A 40 -6.87 17.28 9.52
C ASN A 40 -6.60 16.85 10.98
N LEU A 41 -7.66 16.71 11.76
CA LEU A 41 -7.58 16.35 13.18
C LEU A 41 -6.85 15.02 13.47
N LEU A 42 -6.88 14.05 12.55
CA LEU A 42 -6.14 12.80 12.72
C LEU A 42 -4.63 12.98 12.51
N HIS A 43 -4.19 13.88 11.62
CA HIS A 43 -2.78 14.22 11.49
C HIS A 43 -2.25 14.84 12.78
N LEU A 44 -2.99 15.81 13.34
CA LEU A 44 -2.63 16.45 14.60
C LEU A 44 -2.58 15.44 15.75
N ALA A 45 -3.60 14.59 15.88
CA ALA A 45 -3.63 13.53 16.89
C ALA A 45 -2.45 12.56 16.74
N ALA A 46 -2.12 12.14 15.51
CA ALA A 46 -0.98 11.28 15.24
C ALA A 46 0.35 11.92 15.68
N ARG A 47 0.56 13.21 15.41
CA ARG A 47 1.78 13.93 15.83
C ARG A 47 1.98 13.97 17.34
N THR A 48 0.89 13.99 18.11
CA THR A 48 0.99 13.96 19.57
C THR A 48 1.41 12.61 20.13
N GLY A 49 1.45 11.55 19.30
CA GLY A 49 1.73 10.19 19.79
C GLY A 49 0.62 9.62 20.69
N ASN A 50 -0.53 10.29 20.82
CA ASN A 50 -1.60 9.87 21.72
C ASN A 50 -2.60 8.95 20.99
N VAL A 51 -2.50 7.65 21.28
CA VAL A 51 -3.35 6.61 20.69
C VAL A 51 -4.83 6.82 21.01
N GLU A 52 -5.16 7.10 22.27
CA GLU A 52 -6.55 7.23 22.72
C GLU A 52 -7.27 8.37 22.00
N LYS A 53 -6.55 9.48 21.85
CA LYS A 53 -7.03 10.68 21.15
C LYS A 53 -7.25 10.43 19.66
N PHE A 54 -6.32 9.74 19.01
CA PHE A 54 -6.48 9.31 17.63
C PHE A 54 -7.74 8.45 17.48
N LEU A 55 -7.89 7.43 18.33
CA LEU A 55 -9.05 6.53 18.30
C LEU A 55 -10.36 7.26 18.57
N PHE A 56 -10.38 8.21 19.51
CA PHE A 56 -11.56 9.02 19.79
C PHE A 56 -12.02 9.82 18.56
N ILE A 57 -11.09 10.53 17.91
CA ILE A 57 -11.38 11.31 16.70
C ILE A 57 -11.84 10.39 15.57
N PHE A 58 -11.17 9.25 15.38
CA PHE A 58 -11.56 8.27 14.36
C PHE A 58 -12.96 7.71 14.59
N LYS A 59 -13.30 7.33 15.84
CA LYS A 59 -14.65 6.85 16.19
C LYS A 59 -15.72 7.89 15.88
N LYS A 60 -15.45 9.16 16.19
CA LYS A 60 -16.34 10.28 15.84
C LYS A 60 -16.45 10.46 14.33
N SER A 61 -15.35 10.38 13.58
CA SER A 61 -15.37 10.53 12.13
C SER A 61 -16.17 9.41 11.47
N VAL A 62 -16.02 8.17 11.93
CA VAL A 62 -16.85 7.04 11.50
C VAL A 62 -18.32 7.31 11.82
N LYS A 63 -18.67 7.72 13.04
CA LYS A 63 -20.05 8.04 13.41
C LYS A 63 -20.68 9.07 12.47
N HIS A 64 -19.94 10.11 12.11
CA HIS A 64 -20.40 11.22 11.28
C HIS A 64 -20.11 11.07 9.77
N ASN A 65 -19.62 9.91 9.31
CA ASN A 65 -19.25 9.65 7.91
C ASN A 65 -18.21 10.63 7.32
N VAL A 66 -17.30 11.13 8.15
CA VAL A 66 -16.22 12.02 7.73
C VAL A 66 -14.96 11.21 7.42
N ARG A 67 -14.40 11.39 6.22
CA ARG A 67 -13.15 10.77 5.80
C ARG A 67 -11.98 11.63 6.26
N LEU A 68 -11.16 11.09 7.17
CA LEU A 68 -10.03 11.82 7.76
C LEU A 68 -8.68 11.11 7.55
N LEU A 69 -8.62 10.04 6.76
CA LEU A 69 -7.35 9.39 6.39
C LEU A 69 -6.79 9.91 5.06
N GLU A 70 -7.23 11.09 4.65
CA GLU A 70 -6.74 11.78 3.45
C GLU A 70 -5.35 12.37 3.67
N TYR A 71 -4.69 12.74 2.58
CA TYR A 71 -3.33 13.26 2.57
C TYR A 71 -3.27 14.73 2.99
N ASN A 72 -2.19 15.12 3.66
CA ASN A 72 -1.81 16.52 3.70
C ASN A 72 -1.21 16.97 2.36
N GLU A 73 -1.37 18.25 2.03
CA GLU A 73 -0.99 18.79 0.72
C GLU A 73 0.52 18.94 0.53
N GLU A 74 1.28 19.12 1.62
CA GLU A 74 2.69 19.52 1.54
C GLU A 74 3.65 18.31 1.45
N ILE A 75 3.47 17.32 2.34
CA ILE A 75 4.40 16.17 2.46
C ILE A 75 3.75 14.90 1.90
N HIS A 76 2.51 15.02 1.41
CA HIS A 76 1.70 13.90 0.94
C HIS A 76 1.69 12.75 1.95
N GLU A 77 1.52 13.08 3.24
CA GLU A 77 1.38 12.09 4.30
C GLU A 77 -0.09 12.02 4.72
N ASN A 78 -0.64 10.81 4.77
CA ASN A 78 -1.89 10.56 5.50
C ASN A 78 -1.58 10.37 7.01
N PRO A 79 -2.60 10.36 7.90
CA PRO A 79 -2.38 10.26 9.34
C PRO A 79 -1.63 8.99 9.78
N PHE A 80 -1.70 7.90 9.01
CA PHE A 80 -0.97 6.68 9.31
C PHE A 80 0.52 6.78 9.04
N HIS A 81 0.97 7.59 8.06
CA HIS A 81 2.40 7.88 7.90
C HIS A 81 2.96 8.57 9.14
N ILE A 82 2.20 9.53 9.67
CA ILE A 82 2.56 10.22 10.91
C ILE A 82 2.54 9.24 12.08
N ALA A 83 1.51 8.41 12.20
CA ALA A 83 1.41 7.40 13.26
C ALA A 83 2.55 6.37 13.21
N ALA A 84 3.02 6.02 12.01
CA ALA A 84 4.19 5.17 11.79
C ALA A 84 5.47 5.84 12.33
N ARG A 85 5.72 7.08 11.92
CA ARG A 85 6.86 7.88 12.39
C ARG A 85 6.87 8.08 13.91
N MET A 86 5.68 8.22 14.51
CA MET A 86 5.54 8.38 15.96
C MET A 86 5.52 7.04 16.73
N GLY A 87 5.66 5.90 16.05
CA GLY A 87 5.72 4.58 16.70
C GLY A 87 4.39 4.09 17.30
N ILE A 88 3.27 4.68 16.92
CA ILE A 88 1.94 4.34 17.47
C ILE A 88 1.03 3.58 16.50
N LEU A 89 1.47 3.36 15.27
CA LEU A 89 0.67 2.78 14.19
C LEU A 89 -0.03 1.48 14.59
N LEU A 90 0.70 0.52 15.17
CA LEU A 90 0.13 -0.79 15.55
C LEU A 90 -1.01 -0.66 16.55
N LYS A 91 -0.81 0.13 17.62
CA LYS A 91 -1.82 0.34 18.65
C LYS A 91 -3.06 1.03 18.08
N VAL A 92 -2.86 2.01 17.21
CA VAL A 92 -3.95 2.71 16.49
C VAL A 92 -4.72 1.75 15.60
N VAL A 93 -4.05 0.97 14.76
CA VAL A 93 -4.72 0.03 13.84
C VAL A 93 -5.49 -1.03 14.63
N ARG A 94 -4.90 -1.58 15.69
CA ARG A 94 -5.59 -2.54 16.57
C ARG A 94 -6.87 -1.96 17.16
N GLY A 95 -6.80 -0.78 17.76
CA GLY A 95 -7.96 -0.12 18.35
C GLY A 95 -9.04 0.30 17.34
N ILE A 96 -8.65 0.56 16.09
CA ILE A 96 -9.61 0.79 14.99
C ILE A 96 -10.38 -0.48 14.67
N PHE A 97 -9.68 -1.60 14.44
CA PHE A 97 -10.33 -2.86 14.07
C PHE A 97 -11.18 -3.42 15.21
N GLU A 98 -10.70 -3.36 16.46
CA GLU A 98 -11.51 -3.69 17.65
C GLU A 98 -12.81 -2.89 17.71
N HIS A 99 -12.78 -1.59 17.40
CA HIS A 99 -13.99 -0.77 17.36
C HIS A 99 -14.94 -1.19 16.23
N LEU A 100 -14.41 -1.47 15.05
CA LEU A 100 -15.19 -1.86 13.88
C LEU A 100 -15.81 -3.26 14.03
N ASP A 101 -15.18 -4.14 14.79
CA ASP A 101 -15.65 -5.50 15.10
C ASP A 101 -16.56 -5.56 16.34
N SER A 102 -16.62 -4.49 17.15
CA SER A 102 -17.44 -4.44 18.37
C SER A 102 -18.97 -4.45 18.18
N GLY A 103 -19.47 -4.55 16.94
CA GLY A 103 -20.90 -4.53 16.62
C GLY A 103 -21.59 -3.16 16.78
N LYS A 104 -20.87 -2.13 17.23
CA LYS A 104 -21.39 -0.74 17.39
C LYS A 104 -21.61 0.00 16.06
N VAL A 105 -21.14 -0.57 14.96
CA VAL A 105 -21.22 -0.02 13.60
C VAL A 105 -21.96 -1.06 12.76
N THR A 106 -22.85 -0.62 11.86
CA THR A 106 -23.54 -1.53 10.94
C THR A 106 -22.53 -2.31 10.10
N LYS A 107 -22.85 -3.56 9.77
CA LYS A 107 -21.92 -4.47 9.06
C LYS A 107 -21.38 -3.87 7.76
N GLU A 108 -22.27 -3.28 6.95
CA GLU A 108 -21.91 -2.62 5.68
C GLU A 108 -20.93 -1.46 5.88
N LYS A 109 -21.22 -0.60 6.86
CA LYS A 109 -20.37 0.54 7.19
C LYS A 109 -19.03 0.09 7.77
N SER A 110 -19.03 -0.96 8.59
CA SER A 110 -17.80 -1.55 9.13
C SER A 110 -16.88 -2.05 8.02
N GLU A 111 -17.39 -2.85 7.08
CA GLU A 111 -16.58 -3.36 5.96
C GLU A 111 -16.10 -2.24 5.01
N SER A 112 -16.95 -1.25 4.75
CA SER A 112 -16.56 -0.06 3.98
C SER A 112 -15.39 0.69 4.64
N VAL A 113 -15.48 0.92 5.97
CA VAL A 113 -14.42 1.61 6.72
C VAL A 113 -13.16 0.74 6.82
N LYS A 114 -13.27 -0.58 7.02
CA LYS A 114 -12.11 -1.48 6.99
C LYS A 114 -11.39 -1.42 5.64
N SER A 115 -12.13 -1.42 4.53
CA SER A 115 -11.54 -1.26 3.19
C SER A 115 -10.81 0.08 3.05
N TYR A 116 -11.43 1.17 3.52
CA TYR A 116 -10.81 2.49 3.54
C TYR A 116 -9.50 2.52 4.36
N VAL A 117 -9.50 1.92 5.55
CA VAL A 117 -8.30 1.82 6.41
C VAL A 117 -7.21 0.98 5.74
N ARG A 118 -7.54 -0.18 5.18
CA ARG A 118 -6.58 -1.04 4.46
C ARG A 118 -5.94 -0.29 3.29
N ASN A 119 -6.74 0.47 2.54
CA ASN A 119 -6.25 1.29 1.43
C ASN A 119 -5.27 2.35 1.91
N ALA A 120 -5.58 3.07 2.99
CA ALA A 120 -4.71 4.09 3.56
C ALA A 120 -3.40 3.53 4.14
N LEU A 121 -3.37 2.26 4.56
CA LEU A 121 -2.19 1.62 5.16
C LEU A 121 -1.17 1.10 4.13
N GLY A 122 -1.60 0.56 3.00
CA GLY A 122 -0.69 -0.25 2.18
C GLY A 122 -1.04 -0.39 0.71
N ASN A 123 -2.00 0.39 0.19
CA ASN A 123 -2.23 0.40 -1.25
C ASN A 123 -1.02 1.04 -1.97
N ARG A 124 -0.74 0.65 -3.22
CA ARG A 124 0.28 1.29 -4.06
C ARG A 124 0.01 2.76 -4.36
N CYS A 125 -1.23 3.20 -4.17
CA CYS A 125 -1.60 4.61 -4.22
C CYS A 125 -1.42 5.33 -2.88
N ALA A 126 -1.02 4.60 -1.82
CA ALA A 126 -0.91 5.14 -0.48
C ALA A 126 0.50 5.64 -0.13
N LEU A 127 1.17 6.29 -1.07
CA LEU A 127 2.58 6.65 -0.97
C LEU A 127 2.74 8.09 -0.51
N ASN A 128 3.78 8.36 0.28
CA ASN A 128 4.25 9.72 0.53
C ASN A 128 5.20 10.23 -0.56
N ILE A 129 5.73 11.45 -0.41
CA ILE A 129 6.72 12.04 -1.32
C ILE A 129 7.98 11.17 -1.52
N HIS A 130 8.28 10.29 -0.56
CA HIS A 130 9.41 9.36 -0.63
C HIS A 130 9.03 7.99 -1.21
N LYS A 131 7.84 7.86 -1.81
CA LYS A 131 7.30 6.60 -2.35
C LYS A 131 7.22 5.49 -1.30
N MET A 132 6.96 5.84 -0.05
CA MET A 132 6.77 4.89 1.05
C MET A 132 5.32 4.87 1.51
N THR A 133 4.78 3.69 1.81
CA THR A 133 3.51 3.55 2.52
C THR A 133 3.73 3.69 4.04
N PRO A 134 2.68 3.88 4.86
CA PRO A 134 2.80 3.82 6.32
C PRO A 134 3.46 2.52 6.81
N LEU A 135 3.22 1.40 6.11
CA LEU A 135 3.78 0.10 6.42
C LEU A 135 5.26 -0.03 6.04
N ASP A 136 5.80 0.82 5.17
CA ASP A 136 7.22 0.84 4.82
C ASP A 136 8.04 1.67 5.82
N MET A 137 7.38 2.51 6.62
CA MET A 137 8.00 3.39 7.62
C MET A 137 8.17 2.75 9.01
N VAL A 138 7.83 1.47 9.17
CA VAL A 138 7.93 0.73 10.43
C VAL A 138 8.84 -0.50 10.28
N SER A 139 9.28 -1.09 11.40
CA SER A 139 10.09 -2.31 11.38
C SER A 139 9.36 -3.48 10.71
N LYS A 140 10.09 -4.51 10.28
CA LYS A 140 9.51 -5.68 9.60
C LYS A 140 8.51 -6.42 10.50
N GLU A 141 8.80 -6.47 11.79
CA GLU A 141 7.99 -7.11 12.82
C GLU A 141 6.67 -6.36 12.99
N VAL A 142 6.74 -5.04 13.20
CA VAL A 142 5.55 -4.18 13.32
C VAL A 142 4.72 -4.22 12.03
N LYS A 143 5.37 -4.18 10.86
CA LYS A 143 4.70 -4.29 9.57
C LYS A 143 3.89 -5.58 9.44
N LYS A 144 4.46 -6.71 9.89
CA LYS A 144 3.79 -8.02 9.87
C LYS A 144 2.56 -8.00 10.78
N GLU A 145 2.71 -7.53 12.02
CA GLU A 145 1.61 -7.45 12.99
C GLU A 145 0.48 -6.53 12.52
N VAL A 146 0.81 -5.37 11.94
CA VAL A 146 -0.20 -4.44 11.40
C VAL A 146 -0.96 -5.07 10.24
N ARG A 147 -0.28 -5.81 9.36
CA ARG A 147 -0.92 -6.52 8.24
C ARG A 147 -1.87 -7.62 8.72
N GLU A 148 -1.43 -8.42 9.68
CA GLU A 148 -2.25 -9.47 10.30
C GLU A 148 -3.49 -8.85 10.97
N THR A 149 -3.30 -7.80 11.78
CA THR A 149 -4.39 -7.08 12.45
C THR A 149 -5.41 -6.51 11.46
N ALA A 150 -4.95 -5.92 10.36
CA ALA A 150 -5.82 -5.32 9.37
C ALA A 150 -6.45 -6.33 8.38
N GLY A 151 -6.09 -7.62 8.49
CA GLY A 151 -6.46 -8.65 7.53
C GLY A 151 -5.94 -8.36 6.12
N ILE A 152 -4.85 -7.59 6.01
CA ILE A 152 -4.18 -7.34 4.73
C ILE A 152 -3.43 -8.62 4.41
N LYS A 153 -4.05 -9.46 3.56
CA LYS A 153 -3.35 -10.60 2.98
C LYS A 153 -2.07 -10.03 2.36
N GLY A 154 -0.92 -10.48 2.85
CA GLY A 154 0.27 -10.42 2.02
C GLY A 154 -0.16 -11.03 0.69
N SER A 155 0.04 -10.33 -0.42
CA SER A 155 -0.02 -11.02 -1.71
C SER A 155 0.85 -12.24 -1.51
N LEU A 156 0.23 -13.42 -1.56
CA LEU A 156 0.90 -14.69 -1.37
C LEU A 156 1.94 -14.70 -2.49
N ILE A 157 3.12 -14.26 -2.12
CA ILE A 157 4.34 -14.29 -2.88
C ILE A 157 4.38 -13.36 -4.11
N CYS A 158 4.30 -12.03 -3.91
CA CYS A 158 5.04 -11.08 -4.77
C CYS A 158 6.57 -11.16 -4.52
N ASN A 159 7.12 -12.34 -4.24
CA ASN A 159 8.55 -12.52 -4.25
C ASN A 159 8.92 -12.79 -5.70
N LYS A 160 9.64 -11.88 -6.36
CA LYS A 160 10.14 -12.08 -7.73
C LYS A 160 10.71 -13.49 -7.92
N LYS A 161 11.34 -14.07 -6.87
CA LYS A 161 11.87 -15.44 -6.84
C LYS A 161 10.82 -16.54 -7.05
N PHE A 162 9.59 -16.37 -6.57
CA PHE A 162 8.52 -17.36 -6.74
C PHE A 162 7.87 -17.28 -8.11
N HIS A 163 7.65 -16.06 -8.62
CA HIS A 163 7.23 -15.90 -10.01
C HIS A 163 8.29 -16.43 -10.99
N LEU A 164 9.57 -16.18 -10.70
CA LEU A 164 10.69 -16.76 -11.44
C LEU A 164 10.66 -18.30 -11.36
N CYS A 165 10.45 -18.86 -10.17
CA CYS A 165 10.33 -20.32 -9.99
C CYS A 165 9.15 -20.89 -10.79
N LEU A 166 7.98 -20.27 -10.72
CA LEU A 166 6.79 -20.68 -11.46
C LEU A 166 7.02 -20.61 -12.98
N TYR A 167 7.71 -19.56 -13.44
CA TYR A 167 8.10 -19.40 -14.84
C TYR A 167 9.08 -20.48 -15.29
N ILE A 168 10.10 -20.79 -14.49
CA ILE A 168 11.08 -21.87 -14.77
C ILE A 168 10.35 -23.21 -14.87
N VAL A 169 9.49 -23.54 -13.90
CA VAL A 169 8.72 -24.79 -13.90
C VAL A 169 7.79 -24.85 -15.13
N GLY A 170 7.11 -23.75 -15.46
CA GLY A 170 6.28 -23.65 -16.65
C GLY A 170 7.07 -23.85 -17.94
N ALA A 171 8.26 -23.26 -18.05
CA ALA A 171 9.14 -23.41 -19.20
C ALA A 171 9.61 -24.87 -19.37
N ILE A 172 10.01 -25.53 -18.28
CA ILE A 172 10.42 -26.94 -18.29
C ILE A 172 9.25 -27.84 -18.73
N ALA A 173 8.04 -27.61 -18.22
CA ALA A 173 6.85 -28.35 -18.60
C ALA A 173 6.52 -28.17 -20.10
N CYS A 174 6.62 -26.94 -20.63
CA CYS A 174 6.42 -26.65 -22.04
C CYS A 174 7.47 -27.36 -22.93
N VAL A 175 8.76 -27.34 -22.54
CA VAL A 175 9.82 -28.05 -23.27
C VAL A 175 9.56 -29.55 -23.26
N ALA A 176 9.21 -30.13 -22.11
CA ALA A 176 8.88 -31.56 -22.01
C ALA A 176 7.69 -31.94 -22.90
N ALA A 177 6.62 -31.12 -22.91
CA ALA A 177 5.46 -31.33 -23.78
C ALA A 177 5.80 -31.21 -25.27
N LEU A 178 6.66 -30.27 -25.66
CA LEU A 178 7.15 -30.14 -27.03
C LEU A 178 8.00 -31.35 -27.43
N CYS A 179 8.90 -31.82 -26.56
CA CYS A 179 9.71 -33.02 -26.80
C CYS A 179 8.85 -34.27 -26.94
N LEU A 180 7.85 -34.46 -26.08
CA LEU A 180 6.88 -35.56 -26.18
C LEU A 180 6.08 -35.47 -27.49
N SER A 181 5.60 -34.28 -27.85
CA SER A 181 4.84 -34.06 -29.08
C SER A 181 5.67 -34.40 -30.32
N LEU A 182 6.92 -33.94 -30.37
CA LEU A 182 7.86 -34.26 -31.46
C LEU A 182 8.22 -35.76 -31.50
N TYR A 183 8.33 -36.42 -30.35
CA TYR A 183 8.57 -37.85 -30.27
C TYR A 183 7.40 -38.66 -30.85
N PHE A 184 6.16 -38.33 -30.49
CA PHE A 184 4.98 -38.93 -31.12
C PHE A 184 4.90 -38.64 -32.63
N LEU A 185 5.28 -37.43 -33.04
CA LEU A 185 5.32 -37.04 -34.45
C LEU A 185 6.38 -37.84 -35.24
N TYR A 186 7.54 -38.08 -34.64
CA TYR A 186 8.61 -38.90 -35.20
C TYR A 186 8.18 -40.36 -35.38
N LEU A 187 7.44 -40.91 -34.41
CA LEU A 187 6.87 -42.26 -34.52
C LEU A 187 5.86 -42.38 -35.66
N CYS A 188 5.09 -41.32 -35.94
CA CYS A 188 4.13 -41.29 -37.05
C CYS A 188 4.79 -40.99 -38.42
N SER A 189 5.76 -40.07 -38.48
CA SER A 189 6.46 -39.68 -39.72
C SER A 189 7.77 -38.94 -39.45
N GLN A 190 8.88 -39.52 -39.89
CA GLN A 190 10.23 -38.95 -39.71
C GLN A 190 10.41 -37.62 -40.46
N ASN A 191 9.89 -37.50 -41.68
CA ASN A 191 10.01 -36.29 -42.49
C ASN A 191 9.22 -35.11 -41.91
N LEU A 192 8.06 -35.38 -41.32
CA LEU A 192 7.21 -34.34 -40.72
C LEU A 192 7.81 -33.83 -39.40
N ALA A 193 8.43 -34.71 -38.61
CA ALA A 193 9.15 -34.33 -37.40
C ALA A 193 10.38 -33.46 -37.70
N LEU A 194 11.17 -33.81 -38.73
CA LEU A 194 12.33 -33.04 -39.17
C LEU A 194 11.94 -31.64 -39.70
N ALA A 195 10.88 -31.56 -40.50
CA ALA A 195 10.35 -30.28 -40.98
C ALA A 195 9.87 -29.40 -39.82
N SER A 196 9.15 -29.98 -38.86
CA SER A 196 8.67 -29.25 -37.67
C SER A 196 9.80 -28.73 -36.79
N MET A 197 10.88 -29.51 -36.60
CA MET A 197 12.08 -29.05 -35.90
C MET A 197 12.77 -27.89 -36.63
N ALA A 198 12.89 -27.98 -37.96
CA ALA A 198 13.48 -26.90 -38.76
C ALA A 198 12.66 -25.61 -38.66
N THR A 199 11.33 -25.68 -38.61
CA THR A 199 10.45 -24.50 -38.44
C THR A 199 10.54 -23.90 -37.03
N ILE A 200 10.60 -24.74 -35.99
CA ILE A 200 10.77 -24.27 -34.60
C ILE A 200 12.13 -23.58 -34.43
N ALA A 201 13.19 -24.15 -35.01
CA ALA A 201 14.55 -23.59 -34.95
C ALA A 201 14.72 -22.29 -35.75
N SER A 202 14.07 -22.17 -36.92
CA SER A 202 14.23 -21.01 -37.80
C SER A 202 13.26 -19.85 -37.54
N GLY A 203 12.10 -20.09 -36.89
CA GLY A 203 11.09 -19.04 -36.67
C GLY A 203 10.54 -18.92 -35.25
N GLY A 204 10.40 -20.02 -34.51
CA GLY A 204 9.73 -20.02 -33.19
C GLY A 204 10.59 -19.49 -32.05
N PHE A 205 11.88 -19.86 -32.03
CA PHE A 205 12.77 -19.53 -30.92
C PHE A 205 13.19 -18.06 -30.88
N GLY A 206 13.40 -17.43 -32.04
CA GLY A 206 13.82 -16.02 -32.13
C GLY A 206 12.74 -15.03 -31.67
N TYR A 207 11.49 -15.26 -32.06
CA TYR A 207 10.37 -14.38 -31.70
C TYR A 207 10.04 -14.44 -30.20
N LEU A 208 10.02 -15.64 -29.62
CA LEU A 208 9.74 -15.84 -28.19
C LEU A 208 10.91 -15.38 -27.30
N SER A 209 12.16 -15.61 -27.71
CA SER A 209 13.33 -15.14 -26.98
C SER A 209 13.44 -13.62 -26.98
N GLY A 210 13.14 -12.96 -28.12
CA GLY A 210 13.11 -11.50 -28.20
C GLY A 210 12.05 -10.88 -27.30
N LYS A 211 10.83 -11.45 -27.28
CA LYS A 211 9.74 -10.96 -26.43
C LYS A 211 9.97 -11.20 -24.94
N ALA A 212 10.49 -12.38 -24.57
CA ALA A 212 10.86 -12.68 -23.19
C ALA A 212 12.03 -11.83 -22.69
N CYS A 213 13.05 -11.58 -23.52
CA CYS A 213 14.15 -10.66 -23.18
C CYS A 213 13.68 -9.22 -23.05
N GLY A 214 12.74 -8.77 -23.90
CA GLY A 214 12.14 -7.43 -23.80
C GLY A 214 11.38 -7.21 -22.49
N GLU A 215 10.54 -8.17 -22.09
CA GLU A 215 9.81 -8.10 -20.81
C GLU A 215 10.75 -8.17 -19.58
N ILE A 216 11.84 -8.96 -19.65
CA ILE A 216 12.86 -9.00 -18.59
C ILE A 216 13.66 -7.69 -18.53
N TYR A 217 13.95 -7.05 -19.67
CA TYR A 217 14.64 -5.78 -19.74
C TYR A 217 13.79 -4.64 -19.16
N ASP A 218 12.50 -4.58 -19.48
CA ASP A 218 11.55 -3.63 -18.88
C ASP A 218 11.37 -3.82 -17.37
N LEU A 219 11.46 -5.06 -16.86
CA LEU A 219 11.44 -5.34 -15.43
C LEU A 219 12.72 -4.88 -14.69
N ASN A 220 13.86 -4.84 -15.38
CA ASN A 220 15.14 -4.39 -14.82
C ASN A 220 15.30 -2.86 -14.89
N SER A 221 14.84 -2.20 -15.95
CA SER A 221 14.88 -0.74 -16.08
C SER A 221 14.00 -0.02 -15.03
N VAL A 222 12.92 -0.67 -14.59
CA VAL A 222 12.07 -0.22 -13.47
C VAL A 222 12.72 -0.46 -12.09
N SER A 223 13.78 -1.29 -12.01
CA SER A 223 14.43 -1.69 -10.74
C SER A 223 15.79 -1.05 -10.49
N THR A 224 16.39 -0.37 -11.47
CA THR A 224 17.57 0.49 -11.27
C THR A 224 17.12 1.87 -10.78
N PRO A 225 17.44 2.27 -9.54
CA PRO A 225 17.40 3.69 -9.21
C PRO A 225 18.42 4.38 -10.11
N MET A 226 18.03 5.50 -10.73
CA MET A 226 18.99 6.41 -11.33
C MET A 226 19.99 6.78 -10.22
N GLU A 227 21.21 6.30 -10.33
CA GLU A 227 22.36 6.88 -9.65
C GLU A 227 22.45 8.33 -10.14
N VAL A 228 21.94 9.26 -9.33
CA VAL A 228 22.30 10.66 -9.48
C VAL A 228 23.59 10.81 -8.69
N GLY A 229 24.71 10.83 -9.42
CA GLY A 229 25.98 11.26 -8.88
C GLY A 229 25.88 12.70 -8.40
N TRP A 230 26.31 12.90 -7.15
CA TRP A 230 26.73 14.15 -6.49
C TRP A 230 25.81 15.38 -6.63
#